data_AF-W7VRP9-F1
#
_entry.id   AF-W7VRP9-F1
#
_cell.length_a   1.000
_cell.length_b   1.000
_cell.length_c   1.000
_cell.angle_alpha   90.00
_cell.angle_beta   90.00
_cell.angle_gamma   90.00
#
_symmetry.space_group_name_H-M   'P 1'
#
loop_
_entity.id
_entity.type
_entity.pdbx_description
1 polymer ?
#
loop_
_entity_poly.entity_id
_entity_poly.type
_entity_poly.pdbx_seq_one_letter_code
_entity_poly.pdbx_strand_id
1 'polypeptide(L)'
;MGRLTTHVLDTMNGCPAAGMAVTLWRLAPQGDQRLAALRLNDDGRADLPLLEGAAMQPGRYRLVFAVADYFRARGVVLPEPPFLDEVPLDFGLADPALHYHVPLLASPWPIPPTAAAEPMPMDAYLLDWANLLLRWLHVVTAVAWIGASLHFVLLDDSLYKPEDPELKKKGVDGEAWAVHGGGFYHSNKYLVAPPDLPEKLHWSYWESYATWLSGFALLCVLYFVNASSFLVDKAVFDWSPGAAVAGALAYLVLGWVVYDASAACSAASPTVRWAAT
;
A
#
# COMPACT_ATOMS: atom_id res chain seq x y z
N MET A 1 40.23 -1.37 -0.69
CA MET A 1 40.53 -2.29 -1.80
C MET A 1 39.32 -2.32 -2.72
N GLY A 2 39.52 -2.39 -4.04
CA GLY A 2 38.41 -2.46 -4.97
C GLY A 2 37.72 -3.82 -4.92
N ARG A 3 36.46 -3.85 -5.36
CA ARG A 3 35.63 -5.06 -5.39
C ARG A 3 34.59 -5.01 -6.50
N LEU A 4 34.18 -6.16 -7.00
CA LEU A 4 33.09 -6.33 -7.96
C LEU A 4 31.92 -7.04 -7.29
N THR A 5 30.71 -6.50 -7.44
CA THR A 5 29.48 -7.07 -6.87
C THR A 5 28.34 -7.01 -7.87
N THR A 6 27.34 -7.87 -7.70
CA THR A 6 26.10 -7.86 -8.49
C THR A 6 24.88 -7.97 -7.58
N HIS A 7 23.72 -7.59 -8.09
CA HIS A 7 22.42 -7.74 -7.46
C HIS A 7 21.38 -7.89 -8.56
N VAL A 8 20.52 -8.88 -8.43
CA VAL A 8 19.49 -9.16 -9.44
C VAL A 8 18.11 -9.12 -8.82
N LEU A 9 17.23 -8.31 -9.42
CA LEU A 9 15.82 -8.22 -9.05
C LEU A 9 14.96 -8.88 -10.14
N ASP A 10 14.08 -9.78 -9.73
CA ASP A 10 13.01 -10.33 -10.56
C ASP A 10 11.86 -9.32 -10.60
N THR A 11 11.69 -8.67 -11.75
CA THR A 11 10.65 -7.64 -11.95
C THR A 11 9.28 -8.22 -12.27
N MET A 12 9.19 -9.51 -12.64
CA MET A 12 7.90 -10.20 -12.83
C MET A 12 7.23 -10.46 -11.48
N ASN A 13 8.01 -10.85 -10.48
CA ASN A 13 7.51 -11.19 -9.14
C ASN A 13 7.77 -10.10 -8.09
N GLY A 14 8.47 -9.02 -8.45
CA GLY A 14 8.79 -7.91 -7.54
C GLY A 14 9.68 -8.30 -6.36
N CYS A 15 10.58 -9.26 -6.54
CA CYS A 15 11.40 -9.83 -5.46
C CYS A 15 12.87 -10.05 -5.91
N PRO A 16 13.81 -10.27 -4.97
CA PRO A 16 15.18 -10.63 -5.35
C PRO A 16 15.23 -11.97 -6.09
N ALA A 17 16.13 -12.09 -7.07
CA ALA A 17 16.24 -13.28 -7.92
C ALA A 17 17.07 -14.40 -7.24
N ALA A 18 16.58 -14.90 -6.11
CA ALA A 18 17.23 -15.94 -5.32
C ALA A 18 17.45 -17.23 -6.12
N GLY A 19 18.64 -17.83 -5.98
CA GLY A 19 19.01 -19.09 -6.62
C GLY A 19 19.39 -18.98 -8.11
N MET A 20 19.29 -17.81 -8.74
CA MET A 20 19.70 -17.60 -10.13
C MET A 20 21.20 -17.91 -10.29
N ALA A 21 21.54 -18.68 -11.32
CA ALA A 21 22.93 -18.98 -11.65
C ALA A 21 23.57 -17.81 -12.39
N VAL A 22 24.77 -17.44 -11.96
CA VAL A 22 25.56 -16.34 -12.54
C VAL A 22 27.00 -16.79 -12.73
N THR A 23 27.54 -16.52 -13.93
CA THR A 23 28.93 -16.84 -14.26
C THR A 23 29.69 -15.57 -14.64
N LEU A 24 30.87 -15.38 -14.05
CA LEU A 24 31.78 -14.28 -14.38
C LEU A 24 32.90 -14.77 -15.30
N TRP A 25 33.13 -14.02 -16.37
CA TRP A 25 34.21 -14.22 -17.33
C TRP A 25 35.08 -12.98 -17.43
N ARG A 26 36.37 -13.18 -17.69
CA ARG A 26 37.28 -12.17 -18.21
C ARG A 26 37.41 -12.36 -19.71
N LEU A 27 37.13 -11.31 -20.47
CA LEU A 27 37.22 -11.34 -21.92
C LEU A 27 38.66 -11.08 -22.35
N ALA A 28 39.22 -11.96 -23.16
CA ALA A 28 40.58 -11.83 -23.69
C ALA A 28 40.63 -12.13 -25.19
N PRO A 29 41.60 -11.57 -25.94
CA PRO A 29 41.70 -11.78 -27.38
C PRO A 29 41.89 -13.24 -27.80
N GLN A 30 42.43 -14.07 -26.91
CA GLN A 30 42.76 -15.49 -27.15
C GLN A 30 41.68 -16.45 -26.61
N GLY A 31 40.57 -15.93 -26.09
CA GLY A 31 39.47 -16.69 -25.52
C GLY A 31 39.07 -16.19 -24.13
N ASP A 32 37.78 -16.28 -23.83
CA ASP A 32 37.23 -15.83 -22.54
C ASP A 32 37.63 -16.81 -21.42
N GLN A 33 38.09 -16.27 -20.29
CA GLN A 33 38.45 -17.06 -19.11
C GLN A 33 37.34 -16.98 -18.07
N ARG A 34 36.79 -18.13 -17.65
CA ARG A 34 35.83 -18.18 -16.54
C ARG A 34 36.54 -17.93 -15.22
N LEU A 35 36.09 -16.93 -14.47
CA LEU A 35 36.65 -16.56 -13.16
C LEU A 35 35.82 -17.09 -11.99
N ALA A 36 34.50 -17.07 -12.11
CA ALA A 36 33.61 -17.55 -11.05
C ALA A 36 32.30 -18.10 -11.64
N ALA A 37 31.66 -19.02 -10.91
CA ALA A 37 30.30 -19.50 -11.16
C ALA A 37 29.63 -19.72 -9.82
N LEU A 38 28.45 -19.12 -9.62
CA LEU A 38 27.74 -19.13 -8.33
C LEU A 38 26.22 -19.10 -8.54
N ARG A 39 25.50 -19.25 -7.43
CA ARG A 39 24.07 -18.95 -7.34
C ARG A 39 23.86 -17.78 -6.39
N LEU A 40 22.87 -16.94 -6.70
CA LEU A 40 22.51 -15.81 -5.85
C LEU A 40 21.80 -16.29 -4.58
N ASN A 41 22.04 -15.60 -3.47
CA ASN A 41 21.39 -15.83 -2.18
C ASN A 41 19.96 -15.26 -2.15
N ASP A 42 19.31 -15.33 -0.99
CA ASP A 42 17.90 -14.92 -0.81
C ASP A 42 17.64 -13.42 -1.08
N ASP A 43 18.68 -12.59 -1.00
CA ASP A 43 18.63 -11.16 -1.36
C ASP A 43 19.05 -10.90 -2.82
N GLY A 44 19.12 -11.94 -3.66
CA GLY A 44 19.49 -11.79 -5.07
C GLY A 44 20.94 -11.33 -5.29
N ARG A 45 21.83 -11.58 -4.32
CA ARG A 45 23.24 -11.16 -4.33
C ARG A 45 24.18 -12.37 -4.27
N ALA A 46 25.46 -12.14 -4.54
CA ALA A 46 26.52 -13.07 -4.16
C ALA A 46 26.84 -12.89 -2.66
N ASP A 47 27.09 -13.99 -1.94
CA ASP A 47 27.48 -13.92 -0.51
C ASP A 47 28.84 -13.25 -0.30
N LEU A 48 29.73 -13.40 -1.30
CA LEU A 48 31.04 -12.78 -1.34
C LEU A 48 31.17 -11.90 -2.59
N PRO A 49 32.04 -10.87 -2.59
CA PRO A 49 32.37 -10.14 -3.79
C PRO A 49 32.82 -11.08 -4.91
N LEU A 50 32.40 -10.80 -6.14
CA LEU A 50 32.75 -11.59 -7.33
C LEU A 50 34.25 -11.50 -7.64
N LEU A 51 34.86 -10.35 -7.36
CA LEU A 51 36.30 -10.10 -7.36
C LEU A 51 36.62 -9.13 -6.21
N GLU A 52 37.81 -9.27 -5.62
CA GLU A 52 38.31 -8.35 -4.59
C GLU A 52 39.84 -8.30 -4.60
N GLY A 53 40.40 -7.16 -4.22
CA GLY A 53 41.84 -7.00 -4.00
C GLY A 53 42.67 -7.31 -5.25
N ALA A 54 43.63 -8.23 -5.15
CA ALA A 54 44.54 -8.57 -6.25
C ALA A 54 43.85 -9.20 -7.48
N ALA A 55 42.61 -9.70 -7.31
CA ALA A 55 41.81 -10.23 -8.42
C ALA A 55 41.20 -9.11 -9.29
N MET A 56 41.12 -7.88 -8.77
CA MET A 56 40.70 -6.71 -9.54
C MET A 56 41.84 -6.33 -10.49
N GLN A 57 41.67 -6.63 -11.77
CA GLN A 57 42.61 -6.23 -12.82
C GLN A 57 41.89 -5.42 -13.89
N PRO A 58 42.54 -4.40 -14.49
CA PRO A 58 41.95 -3.70 -15.61
C PRO A 58 41.66 -4.66 -16.77
N GLY A 59 40.54 -4.45 -17.46
CA GLY A 59 40.15 -5.29 -18.58
C GLY A 59 38.65 -5.32 -18.82
N ARG A 60 38.23 -6.15 -19.78
CA ARG A 60 36.83 -6.41 -20.09
C ARG A 60 36.36 -7.70 -19.42
N TYR A 61 35.15 -7.69 -18.91
CA TYR A 61 34.53 -8.78 -18.19
C TYR A 61 33.11 -8.99 -18.70
N ARG A 62 32.55 -10.17 -18.45
CA ARG A 62 31.18 -10.52 -18.79
C ARG A 62 30.55 -11.24 -17.61
N LEU A 63 29.36 -10.79 -17.20
CA LEU A 63 28.47 -11.57 -16.35
C LEU A 63 27.42 -12.23 -17.23
N VAL A 64 27.23 -13.55 -17.06
CA VAL A 64 26.19 -14.30 -17.75
C VAL A 64 25.17 -14.74 -16.72
N PHE A 65 23.93 -14.30 -16.90
CA PHE A 65 22.80 -14.61 -16.01
C PHE A 65 21.91 -15.66 -16.67
N ALA A 66 21.67 -16.79 -16.00
CA ALA A 66 20.81 -17.86 -16.50
C ALA A 66 19.32 -17.53 -16.25
N VAL A 67 18.75 -16.67 -17.11
CA VAL A 67 17.42 -16.08 -16.91
C VAL A 67 16.31 -17.09 -17.17
N ALA A 68 16.33 -17.81 -18.30
CA ALA A 68 15.29 -18.78 -18.59
C ALA A 68 15.24 -19.91 -17.56
N ASP A 69 16.39 -20.47 -17.18
CA ASP A 69 16.46 -21.54 -16.17
C ASP A 69 15.91 -21.10 -14.81
N TYR A 70 16.19 -19.86 -14.41
CA TYR A 70 15.62 -19.28 -13.19
C TYR A 70 14.08 -19.22 -13.26
N PHE A 71 13.52 -18.69 -14.35
CA PHE A 71 12.06 -18.57 -14.49
C PHE A 71 11.36 -19.93 -14.69
N ARG A 72 11.97 -20.87 -15.41
CA ARG A 72 11.49 -22.27 -15.53
C ARG A 72 11.44 -22.95 -14.17
N ALA A 73 12.47 -22.80 -13.34
CA ALA A 73 12.51 -23.36 -11.99
C ALA A 73 11.41 -22.78 -11.08
N ARG A 74 10.93 -21.56 -11.36
CA ARG A 74 9.78 -20.93 -10.68
C ARG A 74 8.42 -21.28 -11.31
N GLY A 75 8.38 -22.22 -12.26
CA GLY A 75 7.15 -22.69 -12.90
C GLY A 75 6.62 -21.79 -14.01
N VAL A 76 7.41 -20.83 -14.49
CA VAL A 76 7.00 -20.00 -15.64
C VAL A 76 7.14 -20.82 -16.93
N VAL A 77 6.06 -20.95 -17.69
CA VAL A 77 6.07 -21.57 -19.01
C VAL A 77 6.65 -20.57 -20.01
N LEU A 78 7.84 -20.85 -20.53
CA LEU A 78 8.50 -20.01 -21.53
C LEU A 78 8.25 -20.56 -22.95
N PRO A 79 8.19 -19.69 -23.97
CA PRO A 79 8.22 -20.11 -25.37
C PRO A 79 9.50 -20.90 -25.68
N GLU A 80 9.48 -21.67 -26.77
CA GLU A 80 10.68 -22.31 -27.31
C GLU A 80 10.97 -21.79 -28.73
N PRO A 81 12.10 -21.08 -28.95
CA PRO A 81 13.11 -20.70 -27.95
C PRO A 81 12.62 -19.61 -26.97
N PRO A 82 13.13 -19.56 -25.72
CA PRO A 82 12.78 -18.49 -24.79
C PRO A 82 13.33 -17.15 -25.33
N PHE A 83 12.59 -16.06 -25.08
CA PHE A 83 13.01 -14.74 -25.55
C PHE A 83 14.32 -14.29 -24.87
N LEU A 84 14.48 -14.55 -23.58
CA LEU A 84 15.72 -14.37 -22.82
C LEU A 84 16.14 -15.70 -22.20
N ASP A 85 17.20 -16.30 -22.75
CA ASP A 85 17.80 -17.54 -22.24
C ASP A 85 18.92 -17.23 -21.23
N GLU A 86 20.16 -17.13 -21.72
CA GLU A 86 21.29 -16.56 -21.01
C GLU A 86 21.47 -15.09 -21.40
N VAL A 87 21.57 -14.21 -20.40
CA VAL A 87 21.78 -12.77 -20.63
C VAL A 87 23.23 -12.41 -20.32
N PRO A 88 24.09 -12.19 -21.33
CA PRO A 88 25.44 -11.68 -21.12
C PRO A 88 25.44 -10.15 -20.97
N LEU A 89 26.14 -9.67 -19.95
CA LEU A 89 26.41 -8.25 -19.72
C LEU A 89 27.91 -8.00 -19.74
N ASP A 90 28.39 -7.37 -20.81
CA ASP A 90 29.79 -7.00 -21.01
C ASP A 90 30.08 -5.64 -20.38
N PHE A 91 31.14 -5.54 -19.59
CA PHE A 91 31.57 -4.30 -18.95
C PHE A 91 33.09 -4.21 -18.82
N GLY A 92 33.59 -2.99 -18.61
CA GLY A 92 35.01 -2.73 -18.38
C GLY A 92 35.29 -2.42 -16.91
N LEU A 93 36.39 -2.97 -16.39
CA LEU A 93 37.02 -2.50 -15.16
C LEU A 93 38.24 -1.67 -15.56
N ALA A 94 38.24 -0.38 -15.22
CA ALA A 94 39.32 0.55 -15.57
C ALA A 94 40.27 0.78 -14.39
N ASP A 95 39.71 0.98 -13.19
CA ASP A 95 40.47 1.25 -11.97
C ASP A 95 40.27 0.12 -10.93
N PRO A 96 41.29 -0.71 -10.68
CA PRO A 96 41.24 -1.80 -9.70
C PRO A 96 40.95 -1.38 -8.26
N ALA A 97 41.14 -0.10 -7.92
CA ALA A 97 40.92 0.39 -6.56
C ALA A 97 39.44 0.68 -6.26
N LEU A 98 38.58 0.81 -7.28
CA LEU A 98 37.17 1.18 -7.13
C LEU A 98 36.25 -0.01 -6.82
N HIS A 99 35.09 0.30 -6.25
CA HIS A 99 33.98 -0.65 -6.10
C HIS A 99 33.06 -0.54 -7.31
N TYR A 100 32.96 -1.63 -8.09
CA TYR A 100 32.02 -1.77 -9.19
C TYR A 100 30.80 -2.58 -8.75
N HIS A 101 29.61 -2.03 -9.01
CA HIS A 101 28.34 -2.71 -8.81
C HIS A 101 27.60 -2.82 -10.14
N VAL A 102 27.32 -4.05 -10.58
CA VAL A 102 26.68 -4.33 -11.87
C VAL A 102 25.35 -5.04 -11.60
N PRO A 103 24.24 -4.29 -11.46
CA PRO A 103 22.93 -4.86 -11.19
C PRO A 103 22.22 -5.32 -12.46
N LEU A 104 21.23 -6.20 -12.31
CA LEU A 104 20.30 -6.61 -13.37
C LEU A 104 18.85 -6.55 -12.86
N LEU A 105 17.96 -5.98 -13.67
CA LEU A 105 16.51 -6.13 -13.52
C LEU A 105 16.05 -7.17 -14.55
N ALA A 106 15.55 -8.31 -14.10
CA ALA A 106 15.26 -9.46 -14.95
C ALA A 106 13.75 -9.75 -15.04
N SER A 107 13.26 -9.92 -16.26
CA SER A 107 11.96 -10.51 -16.59
C SER A 107 12.18 -11.57 -17.67
N PRO A 108 11.33 -12.61 -17.79
CA PRO A 108 11.46 -13.60 -18.89
C PRO A 108 10.90 -13.07 -20.21
N TRP A 109 10.17 -11.96 -20.14
CA TRP A 109 9.49 -11.33 -21.26
C TRP A 109 10.32 -10.20 -21.84
N PRO A 110 10.13 -9.87 -23.13
CA PRO A 110 10.62 -8.62 -23.67
C PRO A 110 10.16 -7.47 -22.77
N ILE A 111 11.06 -6.54 -22.48
CA ILE A 111 10.64 -5.21 -22.03
C ILE A 111 9.81 -4.67 -23.21
N PRO A 112 8.49 -4.42 -23.06
CA PRO A 112 7.75 -3.77 -24.13
C PRO A 112 8.48 -2.45 -24.42
N PRO A 113 8.81 -2.15 -25.69
CA PRO A 113 9.48 -0.89 -26.02
C PRO A 113 8.66 0.22 -25.39
N THR A 114 9.25 0.91 -24.42
CA THR A 114 8.56 1.90 -23.61
C THR A 114 7.86 2.90 -24.55
N ALA A 115 6.57 3.15 -24.33
CA ALA A 115 5.89 4.35 -24.83
C ALA A 115 5.79 4.54 -26.36
N ALA A 116 5.43 3.50 -27.11
CA ALA A 116 4.84 3.66 -28.44
C ALA A 116 3.57 2.80 -28.60
N ALA A 117 2.49 3.31 -28.01
CA ALA A 117 1.11 3.19 -28.49
C ALA A 117 0.64 1.80 -29.01
N GLU A 118 0.45 0.85 -28.11
CA GLU A 118 -0.94 0.39 -28.01
C GLU A 118 -1.60 1.29 -26.98
N PRO A 119 -2.71 1.99 -27.30
CA PRO A 119 -3.46 2.64 -26.26
C PRO A 119 -3.82 1.55 -25.26
N MET A 120 -3.33 1.67 -24.03
CA MET A 120 -3.99 1.05 -22.89
C MET A 120 -5.49 1.26 -23.12
N PRO A 121 -6.32 0.20 -23.13
CA PRO A 121 -7.74 0.37 -23.38
C PRO A 121 -8.20 1.55 -22.54
N MET A 122 -8.87 2.52 -23.16
CA MET A 122 -9.21 3.80 -22.51
C MET A 122 -9.78 3.57 -21.11
N ASP A 123 -10.54 2.48 -20.97
CA ASP A 123 -11.09 1.95 -19.73
C ASP A 123 -10.03 1.73 -18.63
N ALA A 124 -8.89 1.10 -18.92
CA ALA A 124 -7.82 0.87 -17.94
C ALA A 124 -7.18 2.18 -17.47
N TYR A 125 -6.92 3.12 -18.38
CA TYR A 125 -6.40 4.44 -18.04
C TYR A 125 -7.40 5.26 -17.21
N LEU A 126 -8.68 5.22 -17.59
CA LEU A 126 -9.75 5.86 -16.83
C LEU A 126 -9.92 5.23 -15.45
N LEU A 127 -9.77 3.91 -15.33
CA LEU A 127 -9.80 3.21 -14.05
C LEU A 127 -8.63 3.61 -13.15
N ASP A 128 -7.42 3.79 -13.68
CA ASP A 128 -6.26 4.26 -12.91
C ASP A 128 -6.49 5.67 -12.37
N TRP A 129 -6.99 6.59 -13.21
CA TRP A 129 -7.36 7.93 -12.77
C TRP A 129 -8.51 7.92 -11.76
N ALA A 130 -9.54 7.11 -11.99
CA ALA A 130 -10.65 6.96 -11.05
C ALA A 130 -10.13 6.43 -9.70
N ASN A 131 -9.20 5.47 -9.71
CA ASN A 131 -8.57 4.94 -8.51
C ASN A 131 -7.81 6.03 -7.74
N LEU A 132 -6.99 6.81 -8.45
CA LEU A 132 -6.23 7.91 -7.85
C LEU A 132 -7.15 8.98 -7.26
N LEU A 133 -8.16 9.42 -8.02
CA LEU A 133 -9.13 10.42 -7.57
C LEU A 133 -9.94 9.93 -6.38
N LEU A 134 -10.35 8.66 -6.38
CA LEU A 134 -11.10 8.07 -5.28
C LEU A 134 -10.26 7.95 -4.00
N ARG A 135 -8.97 7.60 -4.12
CA ARG A 135 -8.02 7.61 -2.99
C ARG A 135 -7.89 9.00 -2.39
N TRP A 136 -7.68 10.01 -3.23
CA TRP A 136 -7.58 11.39 -2.77
C TRP A 136 -8.88 11.90 -2.15
N LEU A 137 -10.03 11.58 -2.74
CA LEU A 137 -11.33 11.90 -2.16
C LEU A 137 -11.47 11.29 -0.75
N HIS A 138 -11.07 10.03 -0.57
CA HIS A 138 -11.14 9.38 0.73
C HIS A 138 -10.23 10.05 1.76
N VAL A 139 -8.98 10.35 1.41
CA VAL A 139 -8.05 11.05 2.30
C VAL A 139 -8.60 12.42 2.69
N VAL A 140 -9.09 13.20 1.72
CA VAL A 140 -9.64 14.55 1.98
C VAL A 140 -10.85 14.49 2.90
N THR A 141 -11.80 13.59 2.63
CA THR A 141 -13.01 13.45 3.47
C THR A 141 -12.66 12.94 4.87
N ALA A 142 -11.70 12.01 5.00
CA ALA A 142 -11.22 11.53 6.31
C ALA A 142 -10.57 12.67 7.12
N VAL A 143 -9.75 13.51 6.49
CA VAL A 143 -9.18 14.70 7.14
C VAL A 143 -10.28 15.67 7.57
N ALA A 144 -11.31 15.88 6.74
CA ALA A 144 -12.45 16.72 7.12
C ALA A 144 -13.22 16.15 8.32
N TRP A 145 -13.48 14.84 8.34
CA TRP A 145 -14.21 14.19 9.44
C TRP A 145 -13.43 14.23 10.76
N ILE A 146 -12.14 13.90 10.72
CA ILE A 146 -11.26 13.98 11.89
C ILE A 146 -11.14 15.43 12.35
N GLY A 147 -10.97 16.38 11.42
CA GLY A 147 -10.88 17.81 11.70
C GLY A 147 -12.14 18.35 12.38
N ALA A 148 -13.32 17.99 11.88
CA ALA A 148 -14.59 18.34 12.52
C ALA A 148 -14.69 17.76 13.94
N SER A 149 -14.27 16.52 14.13
CA SER A 149 -14.26 15.88 15.45
C SER A 149 -13.34 16.60 16.44
N LEU A 150 -12.11 16.92 16.03
CA LEU A 150 -11.15 17.67 16.85
C LEU A 150 -11.66 19.08 17.16
N HIS A 151 -12.32 19.73 16.20
CA HIS A 151 -12.94 21.03 16.41
C HIS A 151 -14.03 20.98 17.49
N PHE A 152 -14.93 20.00 17.44
CA PHE A 152 -15.98 19.86 18.45
C PHE A 152 -15.44 19.45 19.82
N VAL A 153 -14.40 18.63 19.89
CA VAL A 153 -13.71 18.32 21.16
C VAL A 153 -13.11 19.58 21.77
N LEU A 154 -12.41 20.40 20.97
CA LEU A 154 -11.86 21.66 21.43
C LEU A 154 -12.95 22.65 21.86
N LEU A 155 -14.04 22.73 21.09
CA LEU A 155 -15.19 23.56 21.44
C LEU A 155 -15.75 23.14 22.79
N ASP A 156 -16.02 21.85 22.98
CA ASP A 156 -16.58 21.29 24.21
C ASP A 156 -15.70 21.55 25.44
N ASP A 157 -14.37 21.44 25.31
CA ASP A 157 -13.41 21.72 26.38
C ASP A 157 -13.31 23.23 26.70
N SER A 158 -13.60 24.09 25.73
CA SER A 158 -13.56 25.54 25.89
C SER A 158 -14.83 26.16 26.51
N LEU A 159 -15.90 25.38 26.68
CA LEU A 159 -17.16 25.87 27.24
C LEU A 159 -17.05 26.13 28.74
N TYR A 160 -17.63 27.24 29.20
CA TYR A 160 -17.81 27.53 30.62
C TYR A 160 -19.30 27.63 30.97
N LYS A 161 -19.63 27.49 32.27
CA LYS A 161 -21.01 27.56 32.75
C LYS A 161 -21.56 28.98 32.52
N PRO A 162 -22.78 29.12 31.97
CA PRO A 162 -23.30 30.45 31.67
C PRO A 162 -23.54 31.25 32.94
N GLU A 163 -23.25 32.55 32.92
CA GLU A 163 -23.52 33.46 34.04
C GLU A 163 -24.88 34.15 33.90
N ASP A 164 -25.29 34.44 32.66
CA ASP A 164 -26.53 35.14 32.31
C ASP A 164 -27.78 34.35 32.79
N PRO A 165 -28.64 34.95 33.64
CA PRO A 165 -29.89 34.35 34.08
C PRO A 165 -30.82 33.90 32.94
N GLU A 166 -30.83 34.58 31.81
CA GLU A 166 -31.68 34.24 30.67
C GLU A 166 -31.20 32.99 29.93
N LEU A 167 -29.87 32.80 29.80
CA LEU A 167 -29.30 31.58 29.23
C LEU A 167 -29.57 30.36 30.13
N LYS A 168 -29.47 30.54 31.45
CA LYS A 168 -29.84 29.49 32.42
C LYS A 168 -31.30 29.08 32.30
N LYS A 169 -32.22 30.05 32.18
CA LYS A 169 -33.66 29.77 31.97
C LYS A 169 -33.93 29.01 30.68
N LYS A 170 -33.15 29.27 29.62
CA LYS A 170 -33.24 28.55 28.33
C LYS A 170 -32.67 27.14 28.39
N GLY A 171 -32.02 26.75 29.47
CA GLY A 171 -31.41 25.42 29.63
C GLY A 171 -30.04 25.27 28.97
N VAL A 172 -29.33 26.38 28.73
CA VAL A 172 -27.95 26.35 28.25
C VAL A 172 -27.05 25.77 29.35
N ASP A 173 -26.26 24.76 29.00
CA ASP A 173 -25.36 24.08 29.95
C ASP A 173 -23.92 24.58 29.85
N GLY A 174 -23.52 25.11 28.68
CA GLY A 174 -22.21 25.71 28.46
C GLY A 174 -22.29 26.80 27.39
N GLU A 175 -21.50 27.86 27.56
CA GLU A 175 -21.34 28.92 26.58
C GLU A 175 -19.87 29.19 26.26
N ALA A 176 -19.60 29.70 25.06
CA ALA A 176 -18.30 30.21 24.67
C ALA A 176 -18.41 31.39 23.70
N TRP A 177 -17.48 32.34 23.84
CA TRP A 177 -17.30 33.44 22.93
C TRP A 177 -16.01 33.27 22.13
N ALA A 178 -16.10 33.45 20.81
CA ALA A 178 -14.96 33.36 19.91
C ALA A 178 -14.96 34.51 18.91
N VAL A 179 -13.78 34.87 18.39
CA VAL A 179 -13.61 35.86 17.32
C VAL A 179 -12.88 35.21 16.15
N HIS A 180 -13.43 35.35 14.93
CA HIS A 180 -12.78 34.87 13.72
C HIS A 180 -13.22 35.70 12.50
N GLY A 181 -12.28 36.05 11.62
CA GLY A 181 -12.58 36.82 10.41
C GLY A 181 -13.20 38.20 10.67
N GLY A 182 -12.98 38.79 11.85
CA GLY A 182 -13.56 40.07 12.26
C GLY A 182 -15.00 39.98 12.82
N GLY A 183 -15.59 38.78 12.90
CA GLY A 183 -16.90 38.54 13.53
C GLY A 183 -16.78 37.92 14.93
N PHE A 184 -17.79 38.13 15.77
CA PHE A 184 -17.92 37.51 17.09
C PHE A 184 -18.97 36.40 17.05
N TYR A 185 -18.64 35.26 17.63
CA TYR A 185 -19.48 34.07 17.71
C TYR A 185 -19.81 33.82 19.18
N HIS A 186 -21.09 33.55 19.46
CA HIS A 186 -21.57 33.13 20.77
C HIS A 186 -22.21 31.75 20.64
N SER A 187 -21.50 30.73 21.10
CA SER A 187 -21.91 29.33 21.00
C SER A 187 -22.56 28.89 22.31
N ASN A 188 -23.76 28.33 22.21
CA ASN A 188 -24.51 27.81 23.34
C ASN A 188 -24.71 26.30 23.17
N LYS A 189 -24.25 25.52 24.14
CA LYS A 189 -24.46 24.06 24.20
C LYS A 189 -25.61 23.72 25.13
N TYR A 190 -26.50 22.88 24.66
CA TYR A 190 -27.59 22.29 25.43
C TYR A 190 -27.29 20.80 25.63
N LEU A 191 -27.49 20.26 26.85
CA LEU A 191 -27.29 18.83 27.11
C LEU A 191 -28.38 17.96 26.47
N VAL A 192 -29.56 18.53 26.30
CA VAL A 192 -30.73 17.92 25.68
C VAL A 192 -31.32 18.89 24.67
N ALA A 193 -32.21 18.41 23.80
CA ALA A 193 -32.86 19.27 22.82
C ALA A 193 -33.52 20.48 23.51
N PRO A 194 -33.29 21.72 23.03
CA PRO A 194 -33.94 22.90 23.58
C PRO A 194 -35.46 22.86 23.36
N PRO A 195 -36.25 23.59 24.16
CA PRO A 195 -37.71 23.63 24.03
C PRO A 195 -38.19 24.09 22.64
N ASP A 196 -37.48 25.07 22.08
CA ASP A 196 -37.75 25.63 20.75
C ASP A 196 -36.55 25.32 19.83
N LEU A 197 -36.70 24.30 18.98
CA LEU A 197 -35.67 23.93 18.01
C LEU A 197 -35.76 24.86 16.78
N PRO A 198 -34.67 25.50 16.34
CA PRO A 198 -34.70 26.35 15.15
C PRO A 198 -35.01 25.54 13.88
N GLU A 199 -35.79 26.13 12.97
CA GLU A 199 -36.11 25.50 11.67
C GLU A 199 -34.86 25.24 10.81
N LYS A 200 -33.84 26.11 10.92
CA LYS A 200 -32.58 26.00 10.20
C LYS A 200 -31.52 25.37 11.10
N LEU A 201 -31.49 24.05 11.14
CA LEU A 201 -30.48 23.26 11.85
C LEU A 201 -29.45 22.72 10.85
N HIS A 202 -28.17 23.02 11.08
CA HIS A 202 -27.08 22.33 10.38
C HIS A 202 -26.65 21.12 11.22
N TRP A 203 -26.72 19.94 10.63
CA TRP A 203 -26.20 18.72 11.25
C TRP A 203 -24.96 18.27 10.47
N SER A 204 -23.81 18.28 11.14
CA SER A 204 -22.50 17.96 10.57
C SER A 204 -22.25 16.44 10.54
N TYR A 205 -23.03 15.72 9.74
CA TYR A 205 -22.82 14.29 9.53
C TYR A 205 -22.10 14.00 8.22
N TRP A 206 -22.13 14.91 7.25
CA TRP A 206 -21.71 14.63 5.88
C TRP A 206 -20.24 14.27 5.73
N GLU A 207 -19.38 14.80 6.60
CA GLU A 207 -17.96 14.48 6.63
C GLU A 207 -17.76 12.98 6.90
N SER A 208 -18.41 12.45 7.93
CA SER A 208 -18.34 11.04 8.29
C SER A 208 -18.95 10.11 7.23
N TYR A 209 -20.11 10.50 6.68
CA TYR A 209 -20.78 9.73 5.62
C TYR A 209 -19.96 9.72 4.33
N ALA A 210 -19.34 10.84 3.96
CA ALA A 210 -18.48 10.93 2.78
C ALA A 210 -17.20 10.10 2.94
N THR A 211 -16.60 10.07 4.13
CA THR A 211 -15.47 9.17 4.42
C THR A 211 -15.88 7.71 4.31
N TRP A 212 -17.03 7.33 4.88
CA TRP A 212 -17.53 5.95 4.79
C TRP A 212 -17.81 5.54 3.35
N LEU A 213 -18.54 6.36 2.59
CA LEU A 213 -18.89 6.08 1.20
C LEU A 213 -17.65 5.95 0.32
N SER A 214 -16.69 6.89 0.44
CA SER A 214 -15.45 6.85 -0.34
C SER A 214 -14.54 5.67 0.06
N GLY A 215 -14.50 5.32 1.35
CA GLY A 215 -13.73 4.17 1.85
C GLY A 215 -14.32 2.85 1.37
N PHE A 216 -15.64 2.72 1.41
CA PHE A 216 -16.34 1.54 0.89
C PHE A 216 -16.17 1.42 -0.63
N ALA A 217 -16.23 2.53 -1.36
CA ALA A 217 -15.93 2.54 -2.79
C ALA A 217 -14.50 2.08 -3.08
N LEU A 218 -13.50 2.52 -2.29
CA LEU A 218 -12.12 2.05 -2.42
C LEU A 218 -11.99 0.56 -2.15
N LEU A 219 -12.65 0.06 -1.11
CA LEU A 219 -12.69 -1.38 -0.81
C LEU A 219 -13.18 -2.15 -2.03
N CYS A 220 -14.31 -1.74 -2.63
CA CYS A 220 -14.86 -2.40 -3.81
C CYS A 220 -13.91 -2.36 -5.01
N VAL A 221 -13.36 -1.20 -5.35
CA VAL A 221 -12.49 -1.04 -6.53
C VAL A 221 -11.15 -1.78 -6.34
N LEU A 222 -10.55 -1.71 -5.16
CA LEU A 222 -9.23 -2.31 -4.91
C LEU A 222 -9.31 -3.80 -4.66
N TYR A 223 -10.24 -4.25 -3.81
CA TYR A 223 -10.25 -5.63 -3.34
C TYR A 223 -11.25 -6.52 -4.06
N PHE A 224 -12.35 -5.97 -4.61
CA PHE A 224 -13.34 -6.80 -5.29
C PHE A 224 -13.16 -6.80 -6.80
N VAL A 225 -12.94 -5.63 -7.42
CA VAL A 225 -12.67 -5.55 -8.86
C VAL A 225 -11.27 -6.10 -9.19
N ASN A 226 -10.26 -5.83 -8.34
CA ASN A 226 -8.88 -6.30 -8.53
C ASN A 226 -8.50 -7.45 -7.56
N ALA A 227 -9.45 -8.34 -7.27
CA ALA A 227 -9.30 -9.40 -6.27
C ALA A 227 -8.08 -10.31 -6.49
N SER A 228 -7.76 -10.66 -7.74
CA SER A 228 -6.59 -11.50 -8.06
C SER A 228 -5.26 -10.92 -7.60
N SER A 229 -5.17 -9.59 -7.49
CA SER A 229 -3.93 -8.87 -7.17
C SER A 229 -3.86 -8.47 -5.70
N PHE A 230 -4.98 -8.04 -5.12
CA PHE A 230 -4.99 -7.45 -3.77
C PHE A 230 -5.72 -8.28 -2.71
N LEU A 231 -6.59 -9.21 -3.10
CA LEU A 231 -7.35 -10.04 -2.17
C LEU A 231 -6.82 -11.48 -2.09
N VAL A 232 -6.31 -12.02 -3.20
CA VAL A 232 -5.83 -13.41 -3.29
C VAL A 232 -4.31 -13.46 -3.21
N ASP A 233 -3.81 -14.14 -2.18
CA ASP A 233 -2.41 -14.57 -2.12
C ASP A 233 -2.31 -16.06 -2.52
N LYS A 234 -1.83 -16.30 -3.74
CA LYS A 234 -1.70 -17.64 -4.32
C LYS A 234 -0.66 -18.51 -3.63
N ALA A 235 0.30 -17.92 -2.92
CA ALA A 235 1.29 -18.68 -2.16
C ALA A 235 0.64 -19.36 -0.93
N VAL A 236 -0.44 -18.76 -0.41
CA VAL A 236 -1.21 -19.32 0.71
C VAL A 236 -2.32 -20.24 0.19
N PHE A 237 -3.17 -19.75 -0.72
CA PHE A 237 -4.24 -20.53 -1.32
C PHE A 237 -4.75 -19.88 -2.62
N ASP A 238 -4.77 -20.64 -3.72
CA ASP A 238 -5.19 -20.16 -5.03
C ASP A 238 -6.72 -20.14 -5.17
N TRP A 239 -7.37 -19.15 -4.53
CA TRP A 239 -8.80 -18.90 -4.69
C TRP A 239 -9.11 -18.38 -6.10
N SER A 240 -10.26 -18.76 -6.65
CA SER A 240 -10.82 -17.99 -7.77
C SER A 240 -11.27 -16.60 -7.28
N PRO A 241 -11.16 -15.54 -8.09
CA PRO A 241 -11.50 -14.18 -7.66
C PRO A 241 -12.94 -14.06 -7.12
N GLY A 242 -13.90 -14.68 -7.80
CA GLY A 242 -15.30 -14.66 -7.37
C GLY A 242 -15.52 -15.37 -6.03
N ALA A 243 -14.84 -16.50 -5.81
CA ALA A 243 -14.91 -17.19 -4.52
C ALA A 243 -14.29 -16.32 -3.41
N ALA A 244 -13.15 -15.67 -3.67
CA ALA A 244 -12.47 -14.83 -2.68
C ALA A 244 -13.35 -13.65 -2.25
N VAL A 245 -13.99 -12.98 -3.21
CA VAL A 245 -14.94 -11.89 -2.95
C VAL A 245 -16.14 -12.39 -2.14
N ALA A 246 -16.74 -13.53 -2.53
CA ALA A 246 -17.86 -14.11 -1.78
C ALA A 246 -17.45 -14.48 -0.35
N GLY A 247 -16.25 -15.03 -0.15
CA GLY A 247 -15.69 -15.32 1.17
C GLY A 247 -15.49 -14.06 2.01
N ALA A 248 -14.95 -12.98 1.43
CA ALA A 248 -14.77 -11.70 2.11
C ALA A 248 -16.11 -11.09 2.56
N LEU A 249 -17.12 -11.10 1.69
CA LEU A 249 -18.47 -10.62 2.02
C LEU A 249 -19.14 -11.50 3.09
N ALA A 250 -19.02 -12.82 2.97
CA ALA A 250 -19.54 -13.75 3.98
C ALA A 250 -18.88 -13.52 5.33
N TYR A 251 -17.57 -13.26 5.37
CA TYR A 251 -16.85 -12.94 6.59
C TYR A 251 -17.39 -11.67 7.26
N LEU A 252 -17.66 -10.61 6.50
CA LEU A 252 -18.25 -9.38 7.04
C LEU A 252 -19.65 -9.62 7.63
N VAL A 253 -20.50 -10.38 6.92
CA VAL A 253 -21.86 -10.70 7.40
C VAL A 253 -21.81 -11.60 8.63
N LEU A 254 -20.98 -12.63 8.63
CA LEU A 254 -20.81 -13.53 9.77
C LEU A 254 -20.26 -12.78 10.98
N GLY A 255 -19.28 -11.90 10.77
CA GLY A 255 -18.75 -11.05 11.83
C GLY A 255 -19.83 -10.16 12.45
N TRP A 256 -20.69 -9.57 11.63
CA TRP A 256 -21.83 -8.78 12.11
C TRP A 256 -22.83 -9.64 12.91
N VAL A 257 -23.21 -10.82 12.41
CA VAL A 257 -24.13 -11.74 13.13
C VAL A 257 -23.55 -12.17 14.47
N VAL A 258 -22.25 -12.51 14.52
CA VAL A 258 -21.57 -12.90 15.77
C VAL A 258 -21.52 -11.73 16.74
N TYR A 259 -21.16 -10.54 16.27
CA TYR A 259 -21.14 -9.32 17.07
C TYR A 259 -22.51 -9.02 17.68
N ASP A 260 -23.56 -9.00 16.84
CA ASP A 260 -24.93 -8.69 17.27
C ASP A 260 -25.45 -9.72 18.29
N ALA A 261 -25.25 -11.02 18.02
CA ALA A 261 -25.63 -12.08 18.95
C ALA A 261 -24.89 -11.96 20.30
N SER A 262 -23.60 -11.60 20.28
CA SER A 262 -22.81 -11.41 21.50
C SER A 262 -23.26 -10.20 22.32
N ALA A 263 -23.61 -9.10 21.64
CA ALA A 263 -24.13 -7.89 22.28
C ALA A 263 -25.54 -8.13 22.86
N ALA A 264 -26.41 -8.82 22.12
CA ALA A 264 -27.73 -9.21 22.59
C ALA A 264 -27.66 -10.16 23.79
N CYS A 265 -26.75 -11.13 23.79
CA CYS A 265 -26.53 -12.04 24.91
C CYS A 265 -26.01 -11.30 26.16
N SER A 266 -25.16 -10.29 25.97
CA SER A 266 -24.68 -9.43 27.06
C SER A 266 -25.78 -8.53 27.63
N ALA A 267 -26.67 -8.01 26.78
CA ALA A 267 -27.82 -7.20 27.19
C ALA A 267 -28.93 -8.01 27.91
N ALA A 268 -28.94 -9.34 27.74
CA ALA A 268 -29.84 -10.25 28.45
C ALA A 268 -29.39 -10.59 29.89
N SER A 269 -28.24 -10.06 30.34
CA SER A 269 -27.87 -10.14 31.75
C SER A 269 -28.80 -9.26 32.60
N PRO A 270 -29.35 -9.77 33.73
CA PRO A 270 -30.41 -9.08 34.45
C PRO A 270 -29.88 -7.76 35.02
N THR A 271 -30.53 -6.67 34.60
CA THR A 271 -30.51 -5.31 35.15
C THR A 271 -29.80 -5.20 36.50
N VAL A 272 -28.63 -4.55 36.53
CA VAL A 272 -28.10 -3.95 37.75
C VAL A 272 -29.07 -2.85 38.15
N ARG A 273 -29.90 -3.13 39.16
CA ARG A 273 -30.72 -2.12 39.84
C ARG A 273 -29.77 -1.16 40.52
N TRP A 274 -29.59 0.04 39.96
CA TRP A 274 -29.02 1.16 40.69
C TRP A 274 -29.99 1.52 41.83
N ALA A 275 -29.74 0.95 43.01
CA ALA A 275 -30.43 1.35 44.23
C ALA A 275 -29.95 2.78 44.55
N ALA A 276 -30.86 3.74 44.37
CA ALA A 276 -30.69 5.07 44.92
C ALA A 276 -30.76 4.98 46.45
N THR A 277 -29.69 5.43 47.11
CA THR A 277 -29.66 5.85 48.52
C THR A 277 -29.11 7.26 48.58
#